data_AF-A0A7S2HB79-F1
#
_entry.id   AF-A0A7S2HB79-F1
#
_cell.length_a   1.000
_cell.length_b   1.000
_cell.length_c   1.000
_cell.angle_alpha   90.00
_cell.angle_beta   90.00
_cell.angle_gamma   90.00
#
_symmetry.space_group_name_H-M   'P 1'
#
loop_
_entity.id
_entity.type
_entity.pdbx_description
1 polymer ?
#
loop_
_entity_poly.entity_id
_entity_poly.type
_entity_poly.pdbx_seq_one_letter_code
_entity_poly.pdbx_strand_id
1 'polypeptide(L)'
;NNLFVLRRNANATSEEIRCRLDTVGEYHLGEMPNKFMSGSLIMPSSSSSGGAGGGGASSGGGSSRPLSSSGRDRKNNKGTGSGTRTNGGGPRKASIMIGSQTLYATVDGSIGSVLGLDRATLAFFSTLERSMTRIIRPVGDLSHAEFRTFEAERRVHPSRGFVDG
;
A
#
# COMPACT_ATOMS: atom_id res chain seq x y z
N ASN A 1 -21.69 -2.04 8.86
CA ASN A 1 -20.33 -1.51 9.12
C ASN A 1 -19.31 -2.22 8.25
N ASN A 2 -19.37 -1.99 6.93
CA ASN A 2 -18.59 -2.74 5.95
C ASN A 2 -17.65 -1.82 5.17
N LEU A 3 -16.57 -2.39 4.68
CA LEU A 3 -15.72 -1.82 3.66
C LEU A 3 -15.91 -2.59 2.35
N PHE A 4 -15.87 -1.86 1.25
CA PHE A 4 -15.81 -2.46 -0.08
C PHE A 4 -14.86 -1.65 -0.95
N VAL A 5 -14.20 -2.35 -1.89
CA VAL A 5 -13.27 -1.75 -2.84
C VAL A 5 -13.83 -1.97 -4.23
N LEU A 6 -13.93 -0.87 -4.96
CA LEU A 6 -14.33 -0.84 -6.35
C LEU A 6 -13.11 -0.65 -7.24
N ARG A 7 -13.08 -1.34 -8.38
CA ARG A 7 -12.03 -1.18 -9.39
C ARG A 7 -12.64 -0.77 -10.71
N ARG A 8 -12.06 0.27 -11.32
CA ARG A 8 -12.35 0.66 -12.70
C ARG A 8 -11.59 -0.24 -13.66
N ASN A 9 -12.30 -0.83 -14.62
CA ASN A 9 -11.69 -1.68 -15.65
C ASN A 9 -11.34 -0.87 -16.91
N ALA A 10 -10.22 -0.15 -16.90
CA ALA A 10 -9.77 0.65 -18.05
C ALA A 10 -9.47 -0.19 -19.32
N ASN A 11 -9.08 -1.45 -19.13
CA ASN A 11 -8.64 -2.32 -20.22
C ASN A 11 -9.78 -3.10 -20.89
N ALA A 12 -11.04 -2.95 -20.43
CA ALA A 12 -12.17 -3.64 -21.05
C ALA A 12 -12.35 -3.18 -22.51
N THR A 13 -12.82 -4.04 -23.40
CA THR A 13 -13.00 -3.71 -24.84
C THR A 13 -14.19 -2.79 -25.07
N SER A 14 -15.28 -3.00 -24.33
CA SER A 14 -16.48 -2.18 -24.37
C SER A 14 -16.39 -0.97 -23.45
N GLU A 15 -16.81 0.19 -23.94
CA GLU A 15 -16.90 1.44 -23.16
C GLU A 15 -17.90 1.32 -22.00
N GLU A 16 -18.99 0.57 -22.18
CA GLU A 16 -19.98 0.33 -21.13
C GLU A 16 -19.35 -0.33 -19.89
N ILE A 17 -18.41 -1.27 -20.10
CA ILE A 17 -17.72 -1.97 -19.01
C ILE A 17 -16.65 -1.05 -18.38
N ARG A 18 -16.01 -0.18 -19.16
CA ARG A 18 -15.02 0.79 -18.64
C ARG A 18 -15.63 1.84 -17.72
N CYS A 19 -16.91 2.15 -17.92
CA CYS A 19 -17.68 3.09 -17.11
C CYS A 19 -18.29 2.43 -15.85
N ARG A 20 -18.34 1.09 -15.80
CA ARG A 20 -18.76 0.35 -14.61
C ARG A 20 -17.60 0.14 -13.64
N LEU A 21 -17.94 0.16 -12.36
CA LEU A 21 -17.03 -0.14 -11.26
C LEU A 21 -17.34 -1.54 -10.74
N ASP A 22 -16.32 -2.39 -10.74
CA ASP A 22 -16.45 -3.76 -10.26
C ASP A 22 -16.11 -3.85 -8.78
N THR A 23 -16.94 -4.54 -8.01
CA THR A 23 -16.62 -4.87 -6.62
C THR A 23 -15.57 -5.98 -6.57
N VAL A 24 -14.37 -5.60 -6.13
CA VAL A 24 -13.21 -6.51 -6.04
C VAL A 24 -12.87 -6.88 -4.60
N GLY A 25 -13.30 -6.07 -3.63
CA GLY A 25 -13.10 -6.33 -2.22
C GLY A 25 -14.37 -6.04 -1.43
N GLU A 26 -14.68 -6.92 -0.49
CA GLU A 26 -15.81 -6.84 0.43
C GLU A 26 -15.35 -7.36 1.79
N TYR A 27 -15.63 -6.60 2.85
CA TYR A 27 -15.14 -6.90 4.19
C TYR A 27 -16.04 -6.30 5.26
N HIS A 28 -16.35 -7.06 6.31
CA HIS A 28 -17.02 -6.51 7.48
C HIS A 28 -16.01 -5.97 8.49
N LEU A 29 -16.01 -4.65 8.65
CA LEU A 29 -15.10 -3.98 9.57
C LEU A 29 -15.57 -4.09 11.02
N GLY A 30 -16.89 -4.07 11.24
CA GLY A 30 -17.51 -4.01 12.56
C GLY A 30 -17.68 -2.58 13.09
N GLU A 31 -16.86 -1.64 12.66
CA GLU A 31 -16.89 -0.24 13.09
C GLU A 31 -17.41 0.71 12.00
N MET A 32 -17.90 1.89 12.40
CA MET A 32 -18.35 2.92 11.47
C MET A 32 -17.24 3.95 11.22
N PRO A 33 -16.51 3.89 10.08
CA PRO A 33 -15.51 4.89 9.73
C PRO A 33 -16.19 6.21 9.35
N ASN A 34 -15.69 7.33 9.88
CA ASN A 34 -16.20 8.66 9.60
C ASN A 34 -15.26 9.47 8.67
N LYS A 35 -13.95 9.20 8.74
CA LYS A 35 -12.96 9.92 7.93
C LYS A 35 -11.87 9.00 7.42
N PHE A 36 -11.55 9.13 6.14
CA PHE A 36 -10.36 8.54 5.51
C PHE A 36 -9.37 9.64 5.16
N MET A 37 -8.08 9.39 5.38
CA MET A 37 -7.00 10.28 4.97
C MET A 37 -5.85 9.49 4.38
N SER A 38 -5.29 9.98 3.27
CA SER A 38 -4.05 9.43 2.74
C SER A 38 -2.89 9.81 3.67
N GLY A 39 -2.04 8.85 3.99
CA GLY A 39 -0.88 9.08 4.85
C GLY A 39 -0.47 7.86 5.67
N SER A 40 0.58 8.04 6.45
CA SER A 40 1.13 7.05 7.37
C SER A 40 1.59 7.75 8.64
N LEU A 41 1.48 7.07 9.78
CA LEU A 41 2.00 7.53 11.07
C LEU A 41 3.46 7.13 11.29
N ILE A 42 4.04 6.33 10.38
CA ILE A 42 5.41 5.84 10.49
C ILE A 42 6.36 6.83 9.80
N MET A 43 7.41 7.23 10.51
CA MET A 43 8.48 8.05 9.94
C MET A 43 9.12 7.31 8.74
N PRO A 44 9.18 7.93 7.55
CA PRO A 44 9.92 7.34 6.44
C PRO A 44 11.38 7.20 6.90
N SER A 45 11.91 5.97 6.84
CA SER A 45 13.29 5.70 7.22
C SER A 45 14.20 6.58 6.35
N SER A 46 14.86 7.56 6.97
CA SER A 46 15.80 8.46 6.33
C SER A 46 16.99 7.68 5.79
N SER A 47 16.84 7.13 4.59
CA SER A 47 17.94 6.57 3.80
C SER A 47 18.34 7.56 2.71
N SER A 48 18.74 8.75 3.15
CA SER A 48 19.67 9.60 2.39
C SER A 48 20.51 10.39 3.38
N SER A 49 21.65 9.82 3.75
CA SER A 49 22.82 10.56 4.20
C SER A 49 23.13 11.67 3.19
N GLY A 50 22.92 12.93 3.57
CA GLY A 50 23.26 14.06 2.72
C GLY A 50 22.80 15.40 3.31
N GLY A 51 23.67 16.03 4.10
CA GLY A 51 23.69 17.49 4.27
C GLY A 51 22.94 18.03 5.49
N ALA A 52 23.71 18.42 6.51
CA ALA A 52 23.29 19.42 7.48
C ALA A 52 23.17 20.80 6.80
N GLY A 53 22.17 21.58 7.23
CA GLY A 53 21.88 22.98 6.85
C GLY A 53 20.36 23.12 6.68
N GLY A 54 19.60 23.83 7.51
CA GLY A 54 19.85 25.13 8.12
C GLY A 54 19.01 26.19 7.38
N GLY A 55 17.91 26.65 7.99
CA GLY A 55 17.01 27.70 7.46
C GLY A 55 15.92 27.14 6.53
N GLY A 56 14.71 27.65 6.44
CA GLY A 56 14.08 28.90 6.86
C GLY A 56 12.80 29.05 6.01
N ALA A 57 11.78 29.69 6.55
CA ALA A 57 10.49 29.89 5.87
C ALA A 57 10.56 30.89 4.70
N SER A 58 9.87 30.58 3.59
CA SER A 58 9.24 31.50 2.62
C SER A 58 8.66 30.65 1.45
N SER A 59 7.36 30.67 1.14
CA SER A 59 6.60 31.69 0.39
C SER A 59 7.14 32.03 -1.01
N GLY A 60 6.24 32.04 -1.99
CA GLY A 60 6.45 32.76 -3.26
C GLY A 60 6.63 31.87 -4.48
N GLY A 61 5.70 31.98 -5.43
CA GLY A 61 5.82 31.41 -6.77
C GLY A 61 6.72 32.22 -7.69
N GLY A 62 6.77 31.83 -8.96
CA GLY A 62 7.41 32.60 -10.01
C GLY A 62 8.29 31.77 -10.95
N SER A 63 7.71 31.42 -12.09
CA SER A 63 8.31 31.15 -13.40
C SER A 63 9.69 31.78 -13.68
N SER A 64 10.60 31.01 -14.29
CA SER A 64 11.43 31.45 -15.44
C SER A 64 12.27 30.31 -16.05
N ARG A 65 12.53 30.46 -17.35
CA ARG A 65 13.03 29.49 -18.35
C ARG A 65 14.56 29.27 -18.28
N PRO A 66 15.10 28.20 -18.90
CA PRO A 66 16.53 27.90 -18.88
C PRO A 66 17.28 28.66 -20.00
N LEU A 67 18.53 29.02 -19.75
CA LEU A 67 19.46 29.50 -20.76
C LEU A 67 20.81 28.77 -20.67
N SER A 68 21.30 28.48 -21.86
CA SER A 68 22.46 27.69 -22.28
C SER A 68 23.83 28.34 -22.01
N SER A 69 24.86 27.50 -21.82
CA SER A 69 26.23 27.68 -22.33
C SER A 69 27.00 26.36 -22.15
N SER A 70 27.28 25.60 -23.20
CA SER A 70 28.46 25.66 -24.07
C SER A 70 29.81 25.53 -23.34
N GLY A 71 30.48 24.37 -23.52
CA GLY A 71 31.94 24.34 -23.56
C GLY A 71 32.66 23.12 -22.98
N ARG A 72 33.24 22.33 -23.90
CA ARG A 72 34.59 21.70 -23.85
C ARG A 72 34.76 20.32 -23.19
N ASP A 73 34.91 19.33 -24.06
CA ASP A 73 36.11 18.50 -24.29
C ASP A 73 36.90 17.94 -23.09
N ARG A 74 36.94 16.59 -22.93
CA ARG A 74 38.10 15.71 -23.31
C ARG A 74 38.14 14.37 -22.55
N LYS A 75 38.37 13.31 -23.36
CA LYS A 75 39.16 12.08 -23.14
C LYS A 75 38.85 11.12 -21.96
N ASN A 76 38.21 10.01 -22.36
CA ASN A 76 38.68 8.61 -22.30
C ASN A 76 39.78 8.26 -21.27
N ASN A 77 39.47 7.35 -20.33
CA ASN A 77 40.44 6.36 -19.90
C ASN A 77 39.80 5.00 -19.56
N LYS A 78 40.47 3.96 -20.02
CA LYS A 78 40.12 2.54 -19.95
C LYS A 78 40.73 1.99 -18.67
N GLY A 79 39.89 1.56 -17.72
CA GLY A 79 40.32 0.94 -16.45
C GLY A 79 39.73 -0.45 -16.32
N THR A 80 40.51 -1.45 -16.70
CA THR A 80 40.30 -2.86 -16.38
C THR A 80 40.46 -3.09 -14.88
N GLY A 81 39.44 -3.62 -14.23
CA GLY A 81 39.46 -3.98 -12.81
C GLY A 81 38.60 -5.21 -12.56
N SER A 82 39.20 -6.38 -12.70
CA SER A 82 38.74 -7.64 -12.14
C SER A 82 38.57 -7.50 -10.62
N GLY A 83 37.40 -7.88 -10.09
CA GLY A 83 37.13 -7.75 -8.65
C GLY A 83 35.88 -8.51 -8.22
N THR A 84 36.04 -9.83 -8.13
CA THR A 84 35.52 -10.69 -7.05
C THR A 84 34.04 -10.60 -6.66
N ARG A 85 33.32 -11.65 -7.05
CA ARG A 85 32.08 -12.13 -6.41
C ARG A 85 32.19 -12.06 -4.89
N THR A 86 31.26 -11.36 -4.24
CA THR A 86 30.90 -11.67 -2.86
C THR A 86 29.41 -11.97 -2.80
N ASN A 87 29.12 -13.25 -2.62
CA ASN A 87 27.85 -13.75 -2.11
C ASN A 87 27.64 -13.17 -0.71
N GLY A 88 27.07 -11.96 -0.63
CA GLY A 88 26.51 -11.41 0.59
C GLY A 88 25.07 -11.87 0.75
N GLY A 89 24.87 -13.14 1.11
CA GLY A 89 23.57 -13.70 1.49
C GLY A 89 23.10 -13.13 2.83
N GLY A 90 22.88 -11.82 2.89
CA GLY A 90 21.99 -11.25 3.90
C GLY A 90 20.56 -11.68 3.56
N PRO A 91 19.66 -11.85 4.54
CA PRO A 91 18.26 -12.13 4.25
C PRO A 91 17.80 -11.04 3.29
N ARG A 92 17.43 -11.43 2.05
CA ARG A 92 16.88 -10.49 1.08
C ARG A 92 15.65 -9.93 1.78
N LYS A 93 15.72 -8.67 2.26
CA LYS A 93 14.55 -8.00 2.83
C LYS A 93 13.45 -8.19 1.81
N ALA A 94 12.38 -8.89 2.20
CA ALA A 94 11.24 -9.04 1.33
C ALA A 94 10.80 -7.63 0.97
N SER A 95 11.02 -7.21 -0.28
CA SER A 95 10.63 -5.89 -0.74
C SER A 95 9.13 -5.94 -0.97
N ILE A 96 8.37 -5.78 0.11
CA ILE A 96 6.92 -5.67 0.04
C ILE A 96 6.62 -4.36 -0.67
N MET A 97 5.94 -4.44 -1.81
CA MET A 97 5.51 -3.24 -2.52
C MET A 97 4.17 -2.80 -1.94
N ILE A 98 4.23 -1.83 -1.01
CA ILE A 98 3.03 -1.21 -0.45
C ILE A 98 2.54 -0.16 -1.44
N GLY A 99 1.28 -0.25 -1.82
CA GLY A 99 0.56 0.72 -2.63
C GLY A 99 0.09 1.91 -1.80
N SER A 100 -1.22 2.19 -1.85
CA SER A 100 -1.82 3.27 -1.07
C SER A 100 -1.70 3.04 0.44
N GLN A 101 -1.46 4.12 1.19
CA GLN A 101 -1.53 4.13 2.64
C GLN A 101 -2.67 5.06 3.04
N THR A 102 -3.69 4.51 3.69
CA THR A 102 -4.89 5.26 4.07
C THR A 102 -5.22 5.00 5.51
N LEU A 103 -5.22 6.05 6.32
CA LEU A 103 -5.71 5.99 7.69
C LEU A 103 -7.22 6.22 7.68
N TYR A 104 -7.92 5.58 8.61
CA TYR A 104 -9.31 5.87 8.89
C TYR A 104 -9.56 6.04 10.38
N ALA A 105 -10.54 6.85 10.73
CA ALA A 105 -11.00 7.03 12.10
C ALA A 105 -12.49 6.66 12.19
N THR A 106 -12.87 6.03 13.29
CA THR A 106 -14.23 5.55 13.53
C THR A 106 -14.97 6.42 14.55
N VAL A 107 -16.28 6.23 14.64
CA VAL A 107 -17.13 6.94 15.62
C VAL A 107 -16.78 6.58 17.08
N ASP A 108 -16.25 5.39 17.31
CA ASP A 108 -15.88 4.88 18.63
C ASP A 108 -14.48 5.34 19.09
N GLY A 109 -13.79 6.13 18.27
CA GLY A 109 -12.46 6.66 18.56
C GLY A 109 -11.29 5.79 18.11
N SER A 110 -11.56 4.61 17.51
CA SER A 110 -10.53 3.76 16.92
C SER A 110 -9.93 4.42 15.67
N ILE A 111 -8.61 4.31 15.52
CA ILE A 111 -7.89 4.70 14.31
C ILE A 111 -7.31 3.44 13.70
N GLY A 112 -7.60 3.19 12.42
CA GLY A 112 -7.04 2.07 11.68
C GLY A 112 -6.30 2.51 10.41
N SER A 113 -5.66 1.53 9.77
CA SER A 113 -4.88 1.73 8.54
C SER A 113 -5.28 0.69 7.49
N VAL A 114 -5.51 1.15 6.27
CA VAL A 114 -5.73 0.33 5.07
C VAL A 114 -4.52 0.51 4.17
N LEU A 115 -3.85 -0.62 3.90
CA LEU A 115 -2.67 -0.67 3.05
C LEU A 115 -3.02 -1.38 1.74
N GLY A 116 -2.66 -0.76 0.62
CA GLY A 116 -2.68 -1.41 -0.68
C GLY A 116 -1.56 -2.44 -0.75
N LEU A 117 -1.89 -3.71 -1.00
CA LEU A 117 -0.92 -4.78 -1.15
C LEU A 117 -0.84 -5.23 -2.62
N ASP A 118 0.34 -5.66 -3.06
CA ASP A 118 0.47 -6.35 -4.33
C ASP A 118 -0.12 -7.77 -4.26
N ARG A 119 -0.36 -8.38 -5.42
CA ARG A 119 -1.05 -9.68 -5.51
C ARG A 119 -0.28 -10.81 -4.84
N ALA A 120 1.06 -10.81 -4.89
CA ALA A 120 1.86 -11.89 -4.32
C ALA A 120 1.83 -11.79 -2.79
N THR A 121 2.00 -10.59 -2.24
CA THR A 121 1.90 -10.35 -0.79
C THR A 121 0.50 -10.64 -0.26
N LEU A 122 -0.55 -10.23 -0.98
CA LEU A 122 -1.93 -10.55 -0.60
C LEU A 122 -2.15 -12.06 -0.53
N ALA A 123 -1.71 -12.82 -1.55
CA ALA A 123 -1.86 -14.27 -1.57
C ALA A 123 -1.11 -14.96 -0.42
N PHE A 124 0.07 -14.46 -0.09
CA PHE A 124 0.84 -14.94 1.07
C PHE A 124 0.07 -14.71 2.37
N PHE A 125 -0.37 -13.48 2.65
CA PHE A 125 -1.07 -13.18 3.89
C PHE A 125 -2.44 -13.87 3.97
N SER A 126 -3.17 -14.01 2.87
CA SER A 126 -4.42 -14.80 2.88
C SER A 126 -4.18 -16.28 3.23
N THR A 127 -3.02 -16.84 2.86
CA THR A 127 -2.65 -18.20 3.25
C THR A 127 -2.29 -18.26 4.74
N LEU A 128 -1.58 -17.25 5.23
CA LEU A 128 -1.22 -17.12 6.64
C LEU A 128 -2.45 -16.97 7.52
N GLU A 129 -3.37 -16.07 7.17
CA GLU A 129 -4.63 -15.82 7.90
C GLU A 129 -5.42 -17.12 8.08
N ARG A 130 -5.63 -17.87 6.98
CA ARG A 130 -6.30 -19.19 7.04
C ARG A 130 -5.59 -20.18 7.95
N SER A 131 -4.26 -20.16 7.96
CA SER A 131 -3.46 -21.04 8.81
C SER A 131 -3.59 -20.63 10.29
N MET A 132 -3.62 -19.34 10.57
CA MET A 132 -3.83 -18.78 11.90
C MET A 132 -5.22 -19.13 12.44
N THR A 133 -6.29 -18.97 11.65
CA THR A 133 -7.66 -19.32 12.07
C THR A 133 -7.81 -20.79 12.48
N ARG A 134 -7.00 -21.70 11.94
CA ARG A 134 -7.01 -23.12 12.33
C ARG A 134 -6.42 -23.38 13.73
N ILE A 135 -5.50 -22.52 14.16
CA ILE A 135 -4.72 -22.71 15.39
C ILE A 135 -5.28 -21.84 16.53
N ILE A 136 -5.67 -20.61 16.22
CA ILE A 136 -6.21 -19.65 17.18
C ILE A 136 -7.62 -20.08 17.54
N ARG A 137 -7.85 -20.33 18.83
CA ARG A 137 -9.18 -20.64 19.34
C ARG A 137 -10.01 -19.35 19.40
N PRO A 138 -11.18 -19.29 18.76
CA PRO A 138 -12.06 -18.13 18.88
C PRO A 138 -12.57 -18.00 20.31
N VAL A 139 -12.85 -16.76 20.72
CA VAL A 139 -13.51 -16.49 22.00
C VAL A 139 -15.01 -16.60 21.79
N GLY A 140 -15.70 -17.38 22.63
CA GLY A 140 -17.15 -17.52 22.57
C GLY A 140 -17.66 -18.19 21.28
N ASP A 141 -16.84 -19.05 20.66
CA ASP A 141 -17.16 -19.76 19.41
C ASP A 141 -17.48 -18.86 18.21
N LEU A 142 -17.07 -17.58 18.27
CA LEU A 142 -17.24 -16.63 17.18
C LEU A 142 -16.24 -16.89 16.06
N SER A 143 -16.73 -17.40 14.93
CA SER A 143 -15.90 -17.62 13.75
C SER A 143 -15.39 -16.30 13.17
N HIS A 144 -14.08 -16.22 12.93
CA HIS A 144 -13.46 -15.06 12.28
C HIS A 144 -14.04 -14.82 10.88
N ALA A 145 -14.24 -15.89 10.09
CA ALA A 145 -14.80 -15.80 8.75
C ALA A 145 -16.25 -15.30 8.76
N GLU A 146 -17.05 -15.75 9.74
CA GLU A 146 -18.43 -15.27 9.90
C GLU A 146 -18.45 -13.81 10.31
N PHE A 147 -17.64 -13.43 11.31
CA PHE A 147 -17.52 -12.04 11.74
C PHE A 147 -17.08 -11.10 10.61
N ARG A 148 -16.18 -11.54 9.72
CA ARG A 148 -15.69 -10.73 8.59
C ARG A 148 -16.59 -10.79 7.35
N THR A 149 -17.66 -11.57 7.35
CA THR A 149 -18.59 -11.69 6.22
C THR A 149 -19.29 -10.37 5.94
N PHE A 150 -19.21 -9.90 4.69
CA PHE A 150 -19.90 -8.70 4.26
C PHE A 150 -21.41 -8.90 4.34
N GLU A 151 -22.09 -8.09 5.13
CA GLU A 151 -23.54 -8.14 5.32
C GLU A 151 -24.17 -6.78 5.01
N ALA A 152 -25.01 -6.74 3.99
CA ALA A 152 -25.89 -5.62 3.67
C ALA A 152 -27.34 -6.12 3.63
N GLU A 153 -28.32 -5.20 3.66
CA GLU A 153 -29.76 -5.52 3.84
C GLU A 153 -30.31 -6.67 2.98
N ARG A 154 -29.73 -6.91 1.80
CA ARG A 154 -30.16 -7.98 0.87
C ARG A 154 -29.02 -8.85 0.36
N ARG A 155 -27.80 -8.67 0.86
CA ARG A 155 -26.61 -9.33 0.32
C ARG A 155 -25.67 -9.74 1.43
N VAL A 156 -25.39 -11.03 1.47
CA VAL A 156 -24.37 -11.62 2.34
C VAL A 156 -23.31 -12.24 1.44
N HIS A 157 -22.07 -11.76 1.56
CA HIS A 157 -20.95 -12.25 0.77
C HIS A 157 -19.75 -12.54 1.68
N PRO A 158 -19.01 -13.64 1.46
CA PRO A 158 -17.80 -13.90 2.22
C PRO A 158 -16.78 -12.77 2.00
N SER A 159 -15.93 -12.53 3.00
CA SER A 159 -14.85 -11.55 2.85
C SER A 159 -13.94 -11.92 1.68
N ARG A 160 -13.60 -10.93 0.86
CA ARG A 160 -12.67 -11.11 -0.27
C ARG A 160 -11.92 -9.83 -0.56
N GLY A 161 -10.72 -9.95 -1.12
CA GLY A 161 -9.90 -8.80 -1.50
C GLY A 161 -9.36 -7.98 -0.32
N PHE A 162 -9.48 -8.50 0.90
CA PHE A 162 -8.96 -7.95 2.14
C PHE A 162 -8.23 -9.04 2.92
N VAL A 163 -7.34 -8.61 3.81
CA VAL A 163 -6.64 -9.43 4.80
C VAL A 163 -6.77 -8.72 6.13
N ASP A 164 -7.03 -9.46 7.20
CA ASP A 164 -7.07 -8.91 8.55
C ASP A 164 -5.65 -8.73 9.11
N GLY A 165 -5.37 -7.54 9.63
CA GLY A 165 -4.01 -7.08 9.99
C GLY A 165 -3.66 -7.25 11.46
#